data_AF-A0A7J6KRN2-F1
#
_entry.id   AF-A0A7J6KRN2-F1
#
_cell.length_a   1.000
_cell.length_b   1.000
_cell.length_c   1.000
_cell.angle_alpha   90.00
_cell.angle_beta   90.00
_cell.angle_gamma   90.00
#
_symmetry.space_group_name_H-M   'P 1'
#
loop_
_entity.id
_entity.type
_entity.pdbx_description
1 polymer ?
#
loop_
_entity_poly.entity_id
_entity_poly.type
_entity_poly.pdbx_seq_one_letter_code
_entity_poly.pdbx_strand_id
1 'polypeptide(L)'
;GERLNLRNFQIVESFSGEETPTVNVAEWMSKLEMMFNLLHIKPEQKLAYLKIILKGAAYSMVQNNVRGGSLFHDPVEAFTKARTLLLERYGEDWLSVYSKLQKRRLEAGETVGDYLVDIQRLWRAALPRQIPPEVTDILTCVQMWHGLPD
;
A
#
# COMPACT_ATOMS: atom_id res chain seq x y z
N GLY A 1 10.89 19.68 28.97
CA GLY A 1 10.12 19.65 27.72
C GLY A 1 10.94 18.94 26.68
N GLU A 2 10.87 17.61 26.67
CA GLU A 2 11.59 16.81 25.68
C GLU A 2 10.82 16.85 24.36
N ARG A 3 11.43 17.43 23.33
CA ARG A 3 10.98 17.25 21.96
C ARG A 3 11.15 15.77 21.62
N LEU A 4 10.03 15.04 21.58
CA LEU A 4 9.94 13.68 21.02
C LEU A 4 10.62 13.67 19.64
N ASN A 5 11.85 13.19 19.60
CA ASN A 5 12.66 13.11 18.40
C ASN A 5 12.27 11.84 17.66
N LEU A 6 11.29 11.94 16.77
CA LEU A 6 10.71 10.84 16.00
C LEU A 6 11.73 10.08 15.13
N ARG A 7 12.95 10.59 14.96
CA ARG A 7 14.08 9.85 14.40
C ARG A 7 14.39 8.55 15.15
N ASN A 8 14.05 8.46 16.44
CA ASN A 8 14.31 7.28 17.26
C ASN A 8 13.21 6.21 17.16
N PHE A 9 12.05 6.54 16.58
CA PHE A 9 11.00 5.56 16.31
C PHE A 9 11.16 5.06 14.87
N GLN A 10 12.19 4.23 14.67
CA GLN A 10 12.44 3.52 13.41
C GLN A 10 11.40 2.39 13.23
N ILE A 11 10.10 2.69 13.35
CA ILE A 11 9.00 1.71 13.30
C ILE A 11 8.69 1.31 11.86
N VAL A 12 8.85 2.23 10.91
CA VAL A 12 8.67 1.98 9.48
C VAL A 12 9.95 2.38 8.76
N GLU A 13 10.48 1.47 7.95
CA GLU A 13 11.68 1.69 7.16
C GLU A 13 11.49 2.85 6.17
N SER A 14 12.57 3.58 5.90
CA SER A 14 12.53 4.64 4.90
C SER A 14 12.30 4.05 3.51
N PHE A 15 11.51 4.72 2.67
CA PHE A 15 11.21 4.27 1.32
C PHE A 15 11.85 5.18 0.27
N SER A 16 12.76 4.63 -0.54
CA SER A 16 13.45 5.34 -1.62
C SER A 16 12.83 5.12 -3.00
N GLY A 17 12.15 3.98 -3.19
CA GLY A 17 11.69 3.51 -4.48
C GLY A 17 12.79 2.93 -5.38
N GLU A 18 14.04 2.89 -4.92
CA GLU A 18 15.22 2.52 -5.73
C GLU A 18 15.98 1.30 -5.18
N GLU A 19 15.71 0.84 -3.95
CA GLU A 19 16.41 -0.30 -3.38
C GLU A 19 15.47 -1.48 -3.07
N THR A 20 15.81 -2.62 -3.66
CA THR A 20 15.30 -3.99 -3.48
C THR A 20 13.89 -4.34 -3.98
N PRO A 21 13.74 -5.43 -4.78
CA PRO A 21 12.46 -5.89 -5.35
C PRO A 21 11.46 -6.45 -4.31
N THR A 22 11.74 -6.31 -3.01
CA THR A 22 10.99 -6.97 -1.92
C THR A 22 10.01 -6.05 -1.20
N VAL A 23 10.19 -4.73 -1.23
CA VAL A 23 9.28 -3.82 -0.50
C VAL A 23 8.10 -3.45 -1.39
N ASN A 24 7.03 -4.23 -1.29
CA ASN A 24 5.75 -3.88 -1.89
C ASN A 24 5.28 -2.54 -1.30
N VAL A 25 5.23 -1.47 -2.11
CA VAL A 25 4.84 -0.13 -1.65
C VAL A 25 3.44 -0.11 -1.05
N ALA A 26 2.52 -0.98 -1.46
CA ALA A 26 1.19 -1.08 -0.88
C ALA A 26 1.24 -1.66 0.54
N GLU A 27 2.08 -2.67 0.77
CA GLU A 27 2.33 -3.22 2.11
C GLU A 27 3.03 -2.18 3.01
N TRP A 28 4.06 -1.52 2.49
CA TRP A 28 4.75 -0.44 3.20
C TRP A 28 3.82 0.70 3.59
N MET A 29 2.95 1.14 2.66
CA MET A 29 1.95 2.17 2.92
C MET A 29 0.92 1.73 3.96
N SER A 30 0.50 0.46 3.94
CA SER A 30 -0.41 -0.09 4.93
C SER A 30 0.21 -0.08 6.35
N LYS A 31 1.46 -0.52 6.49
CA LYS A 31 2.21 -0.45 7.76
C LYS A 31 2.35 1.00 8.25
N LEU A 32 2.60 1.94 7.35
CA LEU A 32 2.66 3.36 7.66
C LEU A 32 1.33 3.91 8.19
N GLU A 33 0.22 3.59 7.53
CA GLU A 33 -1.12 4.03 7.97
C GLU A 33 -1.50 3.44 9.33
N MET A 34 -1.15 2.17 9.59
CA MET A 34 -1.31 1.57 10.92
C MET A 34 -0.49 2.32 11.98
N MET A 35 0.76 2.67 11.69
CA MET A 35 1.59 3.45 12.60
C MET A 35 0.99 4.83 12.88
N PHE A 36 0.47 5.53 11.86
CA PHE A 36 -0.23 6.80 12.05
C PHE A 36 -1.42 6.67 13.00
N ASN A 37 -2.19 5.58 12.89
CA ASN A 37 -3.32 5.33 13.77
C ASN A 37 -2.85 5.02 15.20
N LEU A 38 -1.82 4.19 15.37
CA LEU A 38 -1.24 3.82 16.67
C LEU A 38 -0.65 5.02 17.43
N LEU A 39 0.00 5.94 16.70
CA LEU A 39 0.60 7.14 17.27
C LEU A 39 -0.36 8.34 17.31
N HIS A 40 -1.63 8.13 16.96
CA HIS A 40 -2.65 9.19 16.89
C HIS A 40 -2.22 10.41 16.07
N ILE A 41 -1.52 10.18 14.96
CA ILE A 41 -1.10 11.24 14.04
C ILE A 41 -2.33 11.85 13.39
N LYS A 42 -2.49 13.16 13.58
CA LYS A 42 -3.62 13.91 13.01
C LYS A 42 -3.57 13.86 11.47
N PRO A 43 -4.73 13.77 10.79
CA PRO A 43 -4.78 13.76 9.33
C PRO A 43 -3.96 14.88 8.68
N GLU A 44 -4.00 16.09 9.24
CA GLU A 44 -3.27 17.24 8.70
C GLU A 44 -1.74 17.09 8.72
N GLN A 45 -1.23 16.22 9.60
CA GLN A 45 0.20 16.02 9.80
C GLN A 45 0.75 14.87 8.94
N LYS A 46 -0.09 13.96 8.46
CA LYS A 46 0.33 12.71 7.78
C LYS A 46 1.25 12.95 6.59
N LEU A 47 1.02 13.99 5.79
CA LEU A 47 1.88 14.34 4.65
C LEU A 47 3.28 14.78 5.09
N ALA A 48 3.37 15.57 6.17
CA ALA A 48 4.67 16.00 6.71
C ALA A 48 5.47 14.80 7.20
N TYR A 49 4.82 13.88 7.93
CA TYR A 49 5.44 12.62 8.36
C TYR A 49 5.86 11.75 7.17
N LEU A 50 5.01 11.60 6.16
CA LEU A 50 5.32 10.88 4.93
C LEU A 50 6.60 11.45 4.26
N LYS A 51 6.73 12.78 4.19
CA LYS A 51 7.93 13.42 3.62
C LYS A 51 9.21 13.16 4.41
N ILE A 52 9.13 12.89 5.71
CA ILE A 52 10.31 12.61 6.55
C ILE A 52 10.86 11.20 6.31
N ILE A 53 9.97 10.25 6.04
CA ILE A 53 10.32 8.83 5.85
C ILE A 53 10.63 8.46 4.40
N LEU A 54 10.18 9.27 3.44
CA LEU A 54 10.56 9.12 2.04
C LEU A 54 12.01 9.58 1.81
N LYS A 55 12.71 8.90 0.91
CA LYS A 55 14.06 9.23 0.45
C LYS A 55 14.15 9.19 -1.08
N GLY A 56 15.27 9.66 -1.64
CA GLY A 56 15.61 9.46 -3.06
C GLY A 56 14.53 9.90 -4.06
N ALA A 57 14.29 9.06 -5.06
CA ALA A 57 13.30 9.30 -6.10
C ALA A 57 11.87 9.38 -5.57
N ALA A 58 11.49 8.57 -4.58
CA ALA A 58 10.14 8.60 -4.01
C ALA A 58 9.84 9.93 -3.29
N TYR A 59 10.81 10.46 -2.54
CA TYR A 59 10.71 11.80 -1.94
C TYR A 59 10.56 12.89 -3.00
N SER A 60 11.46 12.89 -3.98
CA SER A 60 11.49 13.89 -5.06
C SER A 60 10.17 13.89 -5.84
N MET A 61 9.61 12.71 -6.11
CA MET A 61 8.31 12.55 -6.75
C MET A 61 7.18 13.20 -5.95
N VAL A 62 7.07 12.88 -4.66
CA VAL A 62 6.01 13.44 -3.82
C VAL A 62 6.19 14.95 -3.67
N GLN A 63 7.41 15.44 -3.49
CA GLN A 63 7.69 16.87 -3.37
C GLN A 63 7.30 17.65 -4.62
N ASN A 64 7.59 17.12 -5.82
CA ASN A 64 7.33 17.82 -7.08
C ASN A 64 5.86 17.81 -7.49
N ASN A 65 5.11 16.76 -7.12
CA ASN A 65 3.73 16.56 -7.59
C ASN A 65 2.66 16.91 -6.53
N VAL A 66 3.07 17.06 -5.26
CA VAL A 66 2.19 17.40 -4.14
C VAL A 66 2.67 18.72 -3.52
N ARG A 67 2.12 19.83 -4.03
CA ARG A 67 2.33 21.17 -3.50
C ARG A 67 1.62 21.28 -2.15
N GLY A 68 2.39 21.37 -1.07
CA GLY A 68 1.87 21.51 0.30
C GLY A 68 1.64 22.96 0.72
N GLY A 69 1.26 23.87 -0.18
CA GLY A 69 1.48 25.30 0.04
C GLY A 69 0.53 26.27 -0.63
N SER A 70 -0.74 25.94 -0.82
CA SER A 70 -1.75 26.98 -1.01
C SER A 70 -2.66 27.02 0.22
N LEU A 71 -3.06 28.22 0.65
CA LEU A 71 -4.06 28.48 1.69
C LEU A 71 -5.44 27.79 1.46
N PHE A 72 -5.57 27.00 0.38
CA PHE A 72 -6.81 26.45 -0.14
C PHE A 72 -6.73 24.95 -0.44
N HIS A 73 -5.69 24.23 0.01
CA HIS A 73 -5.59 22.78 -0.20
C HIS A 73 -5.75 22.02 1.09
N ASP A 74 -6.77 21.17 1.12
CA ASP A 74 -7.06 20.26 2.22
C ASP A 74 -5.84 19.35 2.47
N PRO A 75 -5.20 19.43 3.65
CA PRO A 75 -4.09 18.56 4.01
C PRO A 75 -4.37 17.06 3.84
N VAL A 76 -5.63 16.65 4.01
CA VAL A 76 -6.08 15.26 3.84
C VAL A 76 -6.05 14.85 2.37
N GLU A 77 -6.49 15.73 1.48
CA GLU A 77 -6.43 15.52 0.03
C GLU A 77 -4.98 15.43 -0.45
N ALA A 78 -4.09 16.27 0.08
CA ALA A 78 -2.68 16.27 -0.27
C ALA A 78 -1.97 14.95 0.13
N PHE A 79 -2.28 14.40 1.32
CA PHE A 79 -1.79 13.07 1.71
C PHE A 79 -2.36 11.97 0.80
N THR A 80 -3.65 12.03 0.49
CA THR A 80 -4.31 11.06 -0.40
C THR A 80 -3.67 11.06 -1.79
N LYS A 81 -3.37 12.24 -2.34
CA LYS A 81 -2.67 12.40 -3.61
C LYS A 81 -1.25 11.83 -3.56
N ALA A 82 -0.49 12.10 -2.50
CA ALA A 82 0.85 11.56 -2.32
C ALA A 82 0.84 10.02 -2.28
N ARG A 83 -0.12 9.45 -1.56
CA ARG A 83 -0.34 8.00 -1.48
C ARG A 83 -0.65 7.40 -2.85
N THR A 84 -1.57 7.99 -3.61
CA THR A 84 -1.91 7.52 -4.96
C THR A 84 -0.69 7.54 -5.88
N LEU A 85 0.07 8.64 -5.91
CA LEU A 85 1.28 8.75 -6.73
C LEU A 85 2.33 7.67 -6.43
N LEU A 86 2.55 7.37 -5.15
CA LEU A 86 3.50 6.33 -4.75
C LEU A 86 3.05 4.94 -5.20
N LEU A 87 1.74 4.64 -5.09
CA LEU A 87 1.17 3.38 -5.53
C LEU A 87 1.18 3.24 -7.05
N GLU A 88 0.90 4.31 -7.80
CA GLU A 88 0.94 4.28 -9.26
C GLU A 88 2.36 4.08 -9.80
N ARG A 89 3.36 4.68 -9.12
CA ARG A 89 4.75 4.60 -9.59
C ARG A 89 5.47 3.32 -9.18
N TYR A 90 5.31 2.93 -7.93
CA TYR A 90 6.08 1.85 -7.31
C TYR A 90 5.22 0.64 -6.97
N GLY A 91 3.90 0.73 -7.17
CA GLY A 91 2.99 -0.39 -7.01
C GLY A 91 3.20 -1.42 -8.09
N GLU A 92 2.72 -2.60 -7.80
CA GLU A 92 2.71 -3.67 -8.78
C GLU A 92 1.67 -3.32 -9.86
N ASP A 93 2.07 -3.39 -11.12
CA ASP A 93 1.17 -3.14 -12.25
C ASP A 93 -0.02 -4.10 -12.18
N TRP A 94 -1.23 -3.58 -12.41
CA TRP A 94 -2.45 -4.36 -12.23
C TRP A 94 -2.48 -5.59 -13.13
N LEU A 95 -1.90 -5.53 -14.34
CA LEU A 95 -1.75 -6.69 -15.23
C LEU A 95 -0.79 -7.74 -14.65
N SER A 96 0.29 -7.30 -14.02
CA SER A 96 1.23 -8.19 -13.32
C SER A 96 0.55 -8.91 -12.17
N VAL A 97 -0.20 -8.20 -11.33
CA VAL A 97 -0.98 -8.78 -10.23
C VAL A 97 -2.04 -9.75 -10.77
N TYR A 98 -2.75 -9.37 -11.83
CA TYR A 98 -3.75 -10.21 -12.47
C TYR A 98 -3.14 -11.49 -13.08
N SER A 99 -1.94 -11.40 -13.67
CA SER A 99 -1.21 -12.57 -14.16
C SER A 99 -0.85 -13.55 -13.03
N LYS A 100 -0.43 -13.03 -11.87
CA LYS A 100 -0.17 -13.87 -10.68
C LYS A 100 -1.44 -14.55 -10.20
N LEU A 101 -2.54 -13.82 -10.12
CA LEU A 101 -3.85 -14.34 -9.74
C LEU A 101 -4.28 -15.50 -10.65
N GLN A 102 -4.18 -15.35 -11.98
CA GLN A 102 -4.55 -16.41 -12.93
C GLN A 102 -3.70 -17.67 -12.80
N LYS A 103 -2.43 -17.54 -12.43
CA LYS A 103 -1.49 -18.64 -12.26
C LYS A 103 -1.54 -19.28 -10.86
N ARG A 104 -2.20 -18.63 -9.90
CA ARG A 104 -2.26 -19.10 -8.52
C ARG A 104 -3.05 -20.40 -8.44
N ARG A 105 -2.43 -21.42 -7.84
CA ARG A 105 -2.99 -22.77 -7.59
C ARG A 105 -2.71 -23.12 -6.15
N LEU A 106 -3.60 -23.87 -5.49
CA LEU A 106 -3.38 -24.38 -4.14
C LEU A 106 -2.12 -25.26 -4.15
N GLU A 107 -1.13 -24.89 -3.34
CA GLU A 107 0.15 -25.59 -3.30
C GLU A 107 0.10 -26.81 -2.37
N ALA A 108 0.97 -27.79 -2.63
CA ALA A 108 1.05 -28.98 -1.79
C ALA A 108 1.51 -28.61 -0.37
N GLY A 109 0.66 -28.88 0.63
CA GLY A 109 0.92 -28.55 2.03
C GLY A 109 0.41 -27.17 2.46
N GLU A 110 -0.16 -26.38 1.54
CA GLU A 110 -0.84 -25.12 1.86
C GLU A 110 -2.26 -25.39 2.39
N THR A 111 -2.70 -24.61 3.38
CA THR A 111 -4.09 -24.67 3.83
C THR A 111 -5.01 -23.90 2.88
N VAL A 112 -6.26 -24.37 2.73
CA VAL A 112 -7.27 -23.66 1.92
C VAL A 112 -7.50 -22.23 2.43
N GLY A 113 -7.35 -22.00 3.74
CA GLY A 113 -7.45 -20.68 4.34
C GLY A 113 -6.36 -19.73 3.84
N ASP A 114 -5.09 -20.16 3.87
CA ASP A 114 -3.96 -19.35 3.41
C ASP A 114 -4.08 -19.02 1.91
N TYR A 115 -4.50 -20.01 1.13
CA TYR A 115 -4.76 -19.86 -0.30
C TYR A 115 -5.85 -18.81 -0.59
N LEU A 116 -6.97 -18.87 0.14
CA LEU A 116 -8.07 -17.92 0.00
C LEU A 116 -7.66 -16.49 0.39
N VAL A 117 -6.91 -16.36 1.49
CA VAL A 117 -6.38 -15.06 1.93
C VAL A 117 -5.46 -14.45 0.87
N ASP A 118 -4.62 -15.26 0.24
CA ASP A 118 -3.71 -14.78 -0.80
C ASP A 118 -4.45 -14.38 -2.10
N ILE A 119 -5.45 -15.15 -2.54
CA ILE A 119 -6.31 -14.77 -3.67
C ILE A 119 -7.06 -13.45 -3.38
N GLN A 120 -7.64 -13.32 -2.20
CA GLN A 120 -8.37 -12.11 -1.81
C GLN A 120 -7.43 -10.89 -1.79
N ARG A 121 -6.19 -11.06 -1.32
CA ARG A 121 -5.14 -10.04 -1.37
C ARG A 121 -4.80 -9.64 -2.80
N LEU A 122 -4.65 -10.61 -3.72
CA LEU A 122 -4.36 -10.36 -5.13
C LEU A 122 -5.52 -9.63 -5.83
N TRP A 123 -6.77 -10.00 -5.58
CA TRP A 123 -7.93 -9.28 -6.13
C TRP A 123 -8.00 -7.84 -5.65
N ARG A 124 -7.77 -7.59 -4.35
CA ARG A 124 -7.73 -6.22 -3.80
C ARG A 124 -6.62 -5.36 -4.39
N ALA A 125 -5.52 -5.98 -4.81
CA ALA A 125 -4.41 -5.29 -5.45
C ALA A 125 -4.62 -5.09 -6.97
N ALA A 126 -5.34 -5.99 -7.64
CA ALA A 126 -5.63 -5.90 -9.07
C ALA A 126 -6.82 -4.98 -9.39
N LEU A 127 -7.79 -4.87 -8.49
CA LEU A 127 -9.02 -4.11 -8.72
C LEU A 127 -8.90 -2.64 -8.30
N PRO A 128 -9.62 -1.73 -8.97
CA PRO A 128 -9.78 -0.36 -8.50
C PRO A 128 -10.36 -0.33 -7.08
N ARG A 129 -9.87 0.59 -6.23
CA ARG A 129 -10.31 0.73 -4.82
C ARG A 129 -11.79 1.04 -4.59
N GLN A 130 -12.54 1.32 -5.65
CA GLN A 130 -13.96 1.62 -5.60
C GLN A 130 -14.83 0.35 -5.63
N ILE A 131 -14.23 -0.82 -5.84
CA ILE A 131 -14.95 -2.10 -5.83
C ILE A 131 -15.27 -2.49 -4.38
N PRO A 132 -16.55 -2.76 -4.05
CA PRO A 132 -16.95 -3.19 -2.73
C PRO A 132 -16.24 -4.50 -2.30
N PRO A 133 -15.92 -4.67 -1.00
CA PRO A 133 -15.31 -5.90 -0.50
C PRO A 133 -16.09 -7.17 -0.88
N GLU A 134 -17.41 -7.10 -0.90
CA GLU A 134 -18.31 -8.22 -1.22
C GLU A 134 -18.09 -8.73 -2.66
N VAL A 135 -17.80 -7.83 -3.60
CA VAL A 135 -17.47 -8.20 -4.98
C VAL A 135 -16.14 -8.93 -5.03
N THR A 136 -15.16 -8.48 -4.23
CA THR A 136 -13.86 -9.15 -4.12
C THR A 136 -14.00 -10.56 -3.55
N ASP A 137 -14.90 -10.75 -2.59
CA ASP A 137 -15.16 -12.05 -1.98
C ASP A 137 -15.81 -13.02 -2.98
N ILE A 138 -16.77 -12.56 -3.77
CA ILE A 138 -17.38 -13.36 -4.85
C ILE A 138 -16.33 -13.79 -5.87
N LEU A 139 -15.50 -12.85 -6.33
CA LEU A 139 -14.44 -13.14 -7.29
C LEU A 139 -13.38 -14.10 -6.72
N THR A 140 -13.10 -14.01 -5.43
CA THR A 140 -12.22 -14.93 -4.71
C THR A 140 -12.78 -16.35 -4.72
N CYS A 141 -14.06 -16.50 -4.41
CA CYS A 141 -14.74 -17.80 -4.46
C CYS A 141 -14.74 -18.42 -5.87
N VAL A 142 -14.97 -17.62 -6.92
CA VAL A 142 -14.90 -18.12 -8.30
C VAL A 142 -13.47 -18.56 -8.66
N GLN A 143 -12.47 -17.74 -8.33
CA GLN A 143 -11.06 -18.05 -8.61
C GLN A 143 -10.56 -19.28 -7.84
N MET A 144 -11.06 -19.50 -6.62
CA MET A 144 -10.70 -20.67 -5.80
C MET A 144 -10.91 -21.97 -6.57
N TRP A 145 -12.08 -22.16 -7.19
CA TRP A 145 -12.42 -23.37 -7.93
C TRP A 145 -11.47 -23.67 -9.09
N HIS A 146 -10.93 -22.63 -9.73
CA HIS A 146 -9.99 -22.77 -10.84
C HIS A 146 -8.57 -23.16 -10.43
N GLY A 147 -8.26 -23.15 -9.13
CA GLY A 147 -6.93 -23.48 -8.66
C GLY A 147 -6.85 -24.57 -7.61
N LEU A 148 -7.95 -25.29 -7.36
CA LEU A 148 -7.89 -26.58 -6.69
C LEU A 148 -7.23 -27.62 -7.61
N PRO A 149 -6.47 -28.58 -7.06
CA PRO A 149 -6.00 -29.72 -7.83
C PRO A 149 -7.18 -30.59 -8.29
N ASP A 150 -7.05 -31.20 -9.47
CA ASP A 150 -8.04 -32.15 -10.02
C ASP A 150 -8.23 -33.39 -9.13
#